data_AF-A0A7J3DPM8-F1
#
_entry.id   AF-A0A7J3DPM8-F1
#
_cell.length_a   1.000
_cell.length_b   1.000
_cell.length_c   1.000
_cell.angle_alpha   90.00
_cell.angle_beta   90.00
_cell.angle_gamma   90.00
#
_symmetry.space_group_name_H-M   'P 1'
#
loop_
_entity.id
_entity.type
_entity.pdbx_description
1 polymer ?
#
loop_
_entity_poly.entity_id
_entity_poly.type
_entity_poly.pdbx_seq_one_letter_code
_entity_poly.pdbx_strand_id
1 'polypeptide(L)'
;MGFLREILGIALILVAWFNFLNSSLPIRVLVFILGFDMISLALKIGIFVLSYFFLPFLFTLGWTLLLLVVTEIISSFFLIGLIGKIIKPITVFLIGYFVFGFELALILAAIDFFLNIGLGK
;
A
#
# COMPACT_ATOMS: atom_id res chain seq x y z
N MET A 1 13.43 10.49 3.48
CA MET A 1 12.23 10.38 4.34
C MET A 1 12.70 10.18 5.77
N GLY A 2 11.94 10.60 6.79
CA GLY A 2 12.40 10.47 8.18
C GLY A 2 12.48 9.00 8.62
N PHE A 3 13.61 8.59 9.18
CA PHE A 3 13.87 7.23 9.70
C PHE A 3 12.75 6.69 10.62
N LEU A 4 12.19 7.58 11.45
CA LEU A 4 11.09 7.27 12.37
C LEU A 4 9.81 6.84 11.65
N ARG A 5 9.51 7.45 10.51
CA ARG A 5 8.33 7.11 9.68
C ARG A 5 8.48 5.73 9.06
N GLU A 6 9.68 5.37 8.59
CA GLU A 6 9.90 4.05 7.99
C GLU A 6 9.80 2.93 9.04
N ILE A 7 10.33 3.15 10.25
CA ILE A 7 10.19 2.20 11.35
C ILE A 7 8.72 1.98 11.69
N LEU A 8 7.93 3.05 11.81
CA LEU A 8 6.49 2.95 12.05
C LEU A 8 5.78 2.20 10.92
N GLY A 9 6.16 2.48 9.67
CA GLY A 9 5.62 1.77 8.51
C GLY A 9 5.89 0.27 8.57
N ILE A 10 7.13 -0.14 8.85
CA ILE A 10 7.50 -1.55 9.02
C ILE A 10 6.72 -2.17 10.18
N ALA A 11 6.61 -1.48 11.32
CA ALA A 11 5.86 -1.98 12.47
C ALA A 11 4.38 -2.25 12.13
N LEU A 12 3.72 -1.33 11.42
CA LEU A 12 2.34 -1.50 10.97
C LEU A 12 2.19 -2.69 10.02
N ILE A 13 3.12 -2.84 9.07
CA ILE A 13 3.15 -4.00 8.16
C ILE A 13 3.26 -5.29 8.97
N LEU A 14 4.19 -5.39 9.92
CA LEU A 14 4.36 -6.59 10.75
C LEU A 14 3.12 -6.87 11.60
N VAL A 15 2.49 -5.85 12.18
CA VAL A 15 1.23 -5.97 12.92
C VAL A 15 0.12 -6.57 12.07
N ALA A 16 -0.04 -6.09 10.84
CA ALA A 16 -1.02 -6.63 9.90
C ALA A 16 -0.65 -8.04 9.40
N TRP A 17 0.64 -8.29 9.20
CA TRP A 17 1.18 -9.53 8.65
C TRP A 17 0.95 -10.71 9.61
N PHE A 18 1.36 -10.56 10.87
CA PHE A 18 1.24 -11.61 11.88
C PHE A 18 -0.11 -11.64 12.59
N ASN A 19 -1.01 -10.71 12.26
CA ASN A 19 -2.30 -10.57 12.94
C ASN A 19 -2.19 -10.42 14.46
N PHE A 20 -1.23 -9.62 14.94
CA PHE A 20 -0.98 -9.45 16.38
C PHE A 20 -2.22 -8.98 17.16
N LEU A 21 -3.11 -8.24 16.50
CA LEU A 21 -4.33 -7.68 17.10
C LEU A 21 -5.57 -8.58 16.92
N ASN A 22 -5.42 -9.77 16.33
CA ASN A 22 -6.53 -10.65 15.94
C ASN A 22 -7.69 -9.90 15.25
N SER A 23 -7.32 -9.02 14.32
CA SER A 23 -8.25 -8.08 13.68
C SER A 23 -8.87 -8.70 12.42
N SER A 24 -10.03 -8.18 12.02
CA SER A 24 -10.69 -8.60 10.80
C SER A 24 -9.84 -8.31 9.55
N LEU A 25 -10.03 -9.10 8.49
CA LEU A 25 -9.27 -8.98 7.25
C LEU A 25 -9.26 -7.54 6.67
N PRO A 26 -10.36 -6.77 6.66
CA PRO A 26 -10.35 -5.38 6.21
C PRO A 26 -9.42 -4.47 7.01
N ILE A 27 -9.40 -4.61 8.34
CA ILE A 27 -8.57 -3.80 9.23
C ILE A 27 -7.09 -4.12 8.99
N ARG A 28 -6.76 -5.40 8.82
CA ARG A 28 -5.39 -5.84 8.53
C ARG A 28 -4.90 -5.25 7.20
N VAL A 29 -5.74 -5.26 6.17
CA VAL A 29 -5.42 -4.69 4.86
C VAL A 29 -5.19 -3.18 4.96
N LEU A 30 -6.04 -2.46 5.69
CA LEU A 30 -5.88 -1.01 5.93
C LEU A 30 -4.57 -0.70 6.63
N VAL A 31 -4.27 -1.38 7.74
CA VAL A 31 -3.04 -1.20 8.51
C VAL A 31 -1.81 -1.52 7.65
N PHE A 32 -1.91 -2.57 6.83
CA PHE A 32 -0.84 -2.96 5.92
C PHE A 32 -0.58 -1.89 4.85
N ILE A 33 -1.61 -1.38 4.17
CA ILE A 33 -1.47 -0.36 3.13
C ILE A 33 -0.93 0.95 3.72
N LEU A 34 -1.43 1.36 4.89
CA LEU A 34 -0.90 2.52 5.63
C LEU A 34 0.59 2.35 5.94
N GLY A 35 0.99 1.20 6.48
CA GLY A 35 2.38 0.90 6.74
C GLY A 35 3.22 0.87 5.46
N PHE A 36 2.67 0.32 4.38
CA PHE A 36 3.30 0.25 3.07
C PHE A 36 3.56 1.66 2.51
N ASP A 37 2.62 2.61 2.58
CA ASP A 37 2.84 3.98 2.10
C ASP A 37 3.83 4.80 2.93
N MET A 38 4.10 4.36 4.17
CA MET A 38 5.05 5.03 5.05
C MET A 38 6.51 4.70 4.72
N ILE A 39 6.80 3.57 4.09
CA ILE A 39 8.16 3.08 3.79
C ILE A 39 8.68 3.52 2.41
N SER A 40 10.00 3.42 2.22
CA SER A 40 10.67 3.72 0.95
C SER A 40 10.38 2.66 -0.12
N LEU A 41 10.51 3.07 -1.39
CA LEU A 41 10.32 2.18 -2.55
C LEU A 41 11.21 0.92 -2.47
N ALA A 42 12.46 1.06 -2.02
CA ALA A 42 13.37 -0.08 -1.85
C ALA A 42 12.80 -1.12 -0.86
N LEU A 43 12.26 -0.67 0.27
CA LEU A 43 11.61 -1.54 1.25
C LEU A 43 10.29 -2.12 0.71
N LYS A 44 9.51 -1.34 -0.05
CA LYS A 44 8.27 -1.82 -0.69
C LYS A 44 8.53 -3.00 -1.62
N ILE A 45 9.57 -2.89 -2.45
CA ILE A 45 10.00 -3.97 -3.34
C ILE A 45 10.43 -5.18 -2.52
N GLY A 46 11.22 -4.98 -1.46
CA GLY A 46 11.63 -6.06 -0.55
C GLY A 46 10.45 -6.80 0.07
N ILE A 47 9.47 -6.07 0.60
CA ILE A 47 8.25 -6.65 1.19
C ILE A 47 7.40 -7.34 0.15
N PHE A 48 7.29 -6.82 -1.06
CA PHE A 48 6.62 -7.49 -2.18
C PHE A 48 7.28 -8.84 -2.49
N VAL A 49 8.61 -8.87 -2.66
CA VAL A 49 9.35 -10.12 -2.93
C VAL A 49 9.16 -11.12 -1.80
N LEU A 50 9.28 -10.68 -0.54
CA LEU A 50 9.05 -11.54 0.62
C LEU A 50 7.62 -12.09 0.65
N SER A 51 6.62 -11.24 0.38
CA SER A 51 5.21 -11.63 0.37
C SER A 51 4.88 -12.60 -0.76
N TYR A 52 5.43 -12.36 -1.95
CA TYR A 52 5.16 -13.16 -3.16
C TYR A 52 5.76 -14.57 -3.07
N PHE A 53 6.98 -14.69 -2.53
CA PHE A 53 7.70 -15.97 -2.51
C PHE A 53 7.53 -16.77 -1.21
N PHE A 54 7.33 -16.12 -0.06
CA PHE A 54 7.41 -16.81 1.24
C PHE A 54 6.06 -16.98 1.96
N LEU A 55 4.98 -16.30 1.55
CA LEU A 55 3.70 -16.38 2.28
C LEU A 55 2.47 -16.55 1.37
N PRO A 56 1.87 -17.77 1.33
CA PRO A 56 0.64 -18.05 0.60
C PRO A 56 -0.56 -17.21 1.07
N PHE A 57 -0.60 -16.81 2.35
CA PHE A 57 -1.69 -15.98 2.91
C PHE A 57 -1.83 -14.61 2.23
N LEU A 58 -0.74 -14.10 1.65
CA LEU A 58 -0.73 -12.82 0.94
C LEU A 58 -0.95 -13.00 -0.56
N PHE A 59 -1.19 -14.20 -1.12
CA PHE A 59 -1.37 -14.34 -2.58
C PHE A 59 -2.52 -13.49 -3.13
N THR A 60 -3.63 -13.38 -2.39
CA THR A 60 -4.75 -12.48 -2.71
C THR A 60 -4.35 -11.00 -2.68
N LEU A 61 -3.36 -10.65 -1.85
CA LEU A 61 -2.78 -9.32 -1.74
C LEU A 61 -1.54 -9.12 -2.63
N GLY A 62 -0.97 -10.18 -3.21
CA GLY A 62 0.28 -10.16 -3.97
C GLY A 62 0.13 -9.35 -5.25
N TRP A 63 -1.00 -9.50 -5.94
CA TRP A 63 -1.37 -8.66 -7.08
C TRP A 63 -1.63 -7.21 -6.69
N THR A 64 -2.19 -6.99 -5.50
CA THR A 64 -2.42 -5.64 -4.95
C THR A 64 -1.10 -4.94 -4.67
N LEU A 65 -0.17 -5.65 -4.03
CA LEU A 65 1.18 -5.20 -3.75
C LEU A 65 1.99 -4.95 -5.02
N LEU A 66 1.90 -5.86 -6.00
CA LEU A 66 2.55 -5.69 -7.29
C LEU A 66 2.09 -4.39 -7.96
N LEU A 67 0.78 -4.15 -8.03
CA LEU A 67 0.25 -2.94 -8.66
C LEU A 67 0.60 -1.67 -7.89
N LEU A 68 0.62 -1.71 -6.55
CA LEU A 68 1.11 -0.60 -5.73
C LEU A 68 2.60 -0.29 -6.01
N VAL A 69 3.45 -1.32 -6.12
CA VAL A 69 4.86 -1.14 -6.44
C VAL A 69 5.04 -0.63 -7.88
N VAL A 70 4.34 -1.23 -8.85
CA VAL A 70 4.43 -0.86 -10.27
C VAL A 70 3.95 0.58 -10.48
N THR A 71 2.84 0.99 -9.87
CA THR A 71 2.36 2.37 -9.97
C THR A 71 3.35 3.36 -9.36
N GLU A 72 3.98 3.02 -8.24
CA GLU A 72 4.99 3.88 -7.63
C GLU A 72 6.26 3.98 -8.48
N ILE A 73 6.73 2.86 -9.04
CA ILE A 73 7.84 2.84 -10.01
C ILE A 73 7.51 3.71 -11.22
N ILE A 74 6.36 3.49 -11.87
CA ILE A 74 5.91 4.28 -13.03
C ILE A 74 5.86 5.77 -12.66
N SER A 75 5.27 6.12 -11.52
CA SER A 75 5.20 7.51 -11.06
C SER A 75 6.57 8.15 -10.81
N SER A 76 7.54 7.36 -10.34
CA SER A 76 8.91 7.83 -10.06
C SER A 76 9.72 8.09 -11.33
N PHE A 77 9.51 7.30 -12.39
CA PHE A 77 10.22 7.47 -13.66
C PHE A 77 9.62 8.55 -14.54
N PHE A 78 8.29 8.72 -14.50
CA PHE A 78 7.60 9.56 -15.47
C PHE A 78 7.54 11.05 -15.08
N LEU A 79 7.96 11.47 -13.88
CA LEU A 79 7.91 12.89 -13.45
C LEU A 79 6.54 13.56 -13.69
N ILE A 80 5.45 12.79 -13.77
CA ILE A 80 4.12 13.36 -14.04
C ILE A 80 3.52 13.78 -12.71
N GLY A 81 4.00 14.90 -12.17
CA GLY A 81 3.74 15.36 -10.81
C GLY A 81 2.27 15.31 -10.38
N LEU A 82 1.34 15.79 -11.20
CA LEU A 82 -0.09 15.87 -10.85
C LEU A 82 -0.90 14.62 -11.29
N ILE A 83 -0.51 13.99 -12.40
CA ILE A 83 -1.24 12.81 -12.93
C ILE A 83 -0.88 11.57 -12.11
N GLY A 84 0.37 11.42 -11.64
CA GLY A 84 0.75 10.33 -10.73
C GLY A 84 -0.03 10.36 -9.41
N LYS A 85 -0.33 11.56 -8.90
CA LYS A 85 -1.16 11.78 -7.70
C LYS A 85 -2.63 11.37 -7.86
N ILE A 86 -3.12 11.27 -9.10
CA ILE A 86 -4.50 10.87 -9.42
C ILE A 86 -4.55 9.40 -9.83
N ILE A 87 -3.58 8.94 -10.64
CA ILE A 87 -3.51 7.55 -11.11
C ILE A 87 -3.30 6.58 -9.95
N LYS A 88 -2.44 6.92 -8.97
CA LYS A 88 -2.16 6.03 -7.84
C LYS A 88 -3.43 5.76 -7.00
N PRO A 89 -4.19 6.77 -6.53
CA PRO A 89 -5.45 6.54 -5.82
C PRO A 89 -6.50 5.80 -6.65
N ILE A 90 -6.60 6.06 -7.95
CA ILE A 90 -7.51 5.34 -8.85
C ILE A 90 -7.10 3.86 -8.94
N THR A 91 -5.80 3.58 -9.01
CA THR A 91 -5.31 2.21 -9.08
C THR A 91 -5.57 1.46 -7.77
N VAL A 92 -5.32 2.12 -6.62
CA VAL A 92 -5.68 1.61 -5.29
C VAL A 92 -7.18 1.34 -5.20
N PHE A 93 -8.01 2.25 -5.70
CA PHE A 93 -9.46 2.07 -5.75
C PHE A 93 -9.85 0.84 -6.57
N LEU A 94 -9.36 0.74 -7.82
CA LEU A 94 -9.74 -0.35 -8.72
C LEU A 94 -9.35 -1.70 -8.12
N ILE A 95 -8.16 -1.81 -7.53
CA ILE A 95 -7.73 -3.04 -6.89
C ILE A 95 -8.56 -3.33 -5.65
N GLY A 96 -8.73 -2.33 -4.79
CA GLY A 96 -9.55 -2.47 -3.60
C GLY A 96 -10.97 -2.90 -3.94
N TYR A 97 -11.52 -2.44 -5.06
CA TYR A 97 -12.86 -2.76 -5.52
C TYR A 97 -12.98 -4.24 -5.90
N PHE A 98 -12.01 -4.78 -6.64
CA PHE A 98 -12.03 -6.18 -7.04
C PHE A 98 -11.74 -7.16 -5.90
N VAL A 99 -11.04 -6.73 -4.85
CA VAL A 99 -10.62 -7.63 -3.74
C VAL A 99 -11.52 -7.50 -2.50
N PHE A 100 -11.93 -6.29 -2.15
CA PHE A 100 -12.58 -5.98 -0.86
C PHE A 100 -13.99 -5.39 -1.02
N GLY A 101 -14.43 -5.12 -2.24
CA GLY A 101 -15.71 -4.47 -2.52
C GLY A 101 -15.65 -2.94 -2.44
N PHE A 102 -16.72 -2.29 -2.86
CA PHE A 102 -16.78 -0.85 -3.11
C PHE A 102 -16.44 0.00 -1.89
N GLU A 103 -16.97 -0.33 -0.72
CA GLU A 103 -16.83 0.48 0.50
C GLU A 103 -15.37 0.60 0.95
N LEU A 104 -14.66 -0.54 1.01
CA LEU A 104 -13.25 -0.59 1.43
C LEU A 104 -12.32 -0.01 0.36
N ALA A 105 -12.64 -0.20 -0.91
CA ALA A 105 -11.92 0.40 -2.02
C ALA A 105 -11.90 1.93 -1.94
N LEU A 106 -13.06 2.52 -1.61
CA LEU A 106 -13.23 3.97 -1.53
C LEU A 106 -12.47 4.55 -0.35
N ILE A 107 -12.48 3.87 0.80
CA ILE A 107 -11.70 4.26 1.98
C ILE A 107 -10.20 4.23 1.66
N LEU A 108 -9.72 3.16 1.03
CA LEU A 108 -8.31 3.01 0.66
C LEU A 108 -7.86 4.08 -0.34
N ALA A 109 -8.66 4.32 -1.37
CA ALA A 109 -8.38 5.35 -2.37
C ALA A 109 -8.39 6.76 -1.79
N ALA A 110 -9.33 7.06 -0.88
CA ALA A 110 -9.38 8.34 -0.20
C ALA A 110 -8.15 8.56 0.68
N ILE A 111 -7.74 7.55 1.46
CA ILE A 111 -6.53 7.60 2.28
C ILE A 111 -5.30 7.85 1.40
N ASP A 112 -5.11 7.08 0.33
CA ASP A 112 -3.97 7.24 -0.58
C ASP A 112 -3.98 8.62 -1.27
N PHE A 113 -5.15 9.12 -1.67
CA PHE A 113 -5.31 10.47 -2.22
C PHE A 113 -4.88 11.56 -1.22
N PHE A 114 -5.36 11.50 0.03
CA PHE A 114 -5.00 12.46 1.06
C PHE A 114 -3.51 12.39 1.42
N LEU A 115 -2.93 11.19 1.45
CA LEU A 115 -1.50 11.02 1.73
C LEU A 115 -0.63 11.55 0.58
N ASN A 116 -1.01 11.34 -0.69
CA ASN A 116 -0.23 11.80 -1.83
C ASN A 116 -0.40 13.31 -2.10
N ILE A 117 -1.57 13.90 -1.84
CA ILE A 117 -1.80 15.34 -2.05
C ILE A 117 -1.42 16.15 -0.81
N GLY A 118 -1.74 15.67 0.39
CA GLY A 118 -1.52 16.40 1.64
C GLY A 118 -0.07 16.42 2.12
N LEU A 119 0.75 15.42 1.78
CA LEU A 119 2.16 15.34 2.21
C LEU A 119 3.17 15.88 1.20
N GLY A 120 2.72 16.47 0.08
CA GLY A 120 3.62 17.10 -0.89
C GLY A 120 4.72 16.18 -1.44
N LYS A 121 4.43 14.88 -1.53
CA LYS A 121 5.22 13.96 -2.36
C LYS A 121 4.80 14.06 -3.81
#